data_AF-A0A6M3XUN3-F1
#
_entry.id   AF-A0A6M3XUN3-F1
#
_cell.length_a   1.000
_cell.length_b   1.000
_cell.length_c   1.000
_cell.angle_alpha   90.00
_cell.angle_beta   90.00
_cell.angle_gamma   90.00
#
_symmetry.space_group_name_H-M   'P 1'
#
loop_
_entity.id
_entity.type
_entity.pdbx_description
1 polymer ?
#
loop_
_entity_poly.entity_id
_entity_poly.type
_entity_poly.pdbx_seq_one_letter_code
_entity_poly.pdbx_strand_id
1 'polypeptide(L)'
;MIWKVLTYKLIWLNIILFFIFTIGTYFFHPLAPFTGILLINIFDMYGYDFVLRNHWKGIQPDEEIVTAYRIIQKSFEGLVILFLFVLFDWQAALGCFLLIMFTVQDLIYYLFLQYPLPKRFTWIRWSPIGFIIGDVPTWLVIVQGVIGIIIVIGVNYL
;
A
#
# COMPACT_ATOMS: atom_id res chain seq x y z
N MET A 1 -21.76 -6.27 9.09
CA MET A 1 -20.41 -5.68 8.96
C MET A 1 -19.85 -5.83 7.55
N ILE A 2 -19.83 -7.05 6.98
CA ILE A 2 -19.37 -7.33 5.59
C ILE A 2 -20.12 -6.51 4.53
N TRP A 3 -21.43 -6.29 4.68
CA TRP A 3 -22.26 -5.58 3.70
C TRP A 3 -21.91 -4.09 3.48
N LYS A 4 -21.25 -3.41 4.44
CA LYS A 4 -20.75 -2.03 4.26
C LYS A 4 -19.39 -1.97 3.56
N VAL A 5 -18.65 -3.08 3.52
CA VAL A 5 -17.44 -3.19 2.71
C VAL A 5 -17.81 -3.18 1.23
N LEU A 6 -18.91 -3.85 0.91
CA LEU A 6 -19.44 -3.97 -0.45
C LEU A 6 -19.89 -2.65 -1.08
N THR A 7 -20.13 -1.61 -0.28
CA THR A 7 -20.55 -0.29 -0.78
C THR A 7 -19.42 0.54 -1.39
N TYR A 8 -18.15 0.23 -1.11
CA TYR A 8 -17.02 0.90 -1.75
C TYR A 8 -16.68 0.20 -3.06
N LYS A 9 -17.24 0.70 -4.16
CA LYS A 9 -17.12 0.10 -5.51
C LYS A 9 -15.67 -0.15 -5.95
N LEU A 10 -14.71 0.64 -5.47
CA LEU A 10 -13.31 0.55 -5.86
C LEU A 10 -12.47 -0.44 -5.02
N ILE A 11 -12.97 -0.95 -3.89
CA ILE A 11 -12.31 -2.06 -3.18
C ILE A 11 -12.35 -3.32 -4.05
N TRP A 12 -13.50 -3.58 -4.68
CA TRP A 12 -13.64 -4.66 -5.63
C TRP A 12 -12.70 -4.51 -6.82
N LEU A 13 -12.45 -3.28 -7.27
CA LEU A 13 -11.46 -3.03 -8.32
C LEU A 13 -10.06 -3.43 -7.85
N ASN A 14 -9.65 -3.11 -6.61
CA ASN A 14 -8.37 -3.57 -6.07
C ASN A 14 -8.30 -5.10 -6.03
N ILE A 15 -9.33 -5.77 -5.50
CA ILE A 15 -9.38 -7.24 -5.45
C ILE A 15 -9.28 -7.86 -6.85
N ILE A 16 -10.03 -7.33 -7.82
CA ILE A 16 -9.98 -7.79 -9.22
C ILE A 16 -8.58 -7.57 -9.80
N LEU A 17 -7.99 -6.39 -9.60
CA LEU A 17 -6.64 -6.09 -10.05
C LEU A 17 -5.62 -7.00 -9.38
N PHE A 18 -5.77 -7.33 -8.09
CA PHE A 18 -4.90 -8.26 -7.40
C PHE A 18 -4.90 -9.63 -8.09
N PHE A 19 -6.08 -10.17 -8.42
CA PHE A 19 -6.17 -11.44 -9.16
C PHE A 19 -5.62 -11.34 -10.58
N ILE A 20 -5.93 -10.27 -11.31
CA ILE A 20 -5.41 -10.03 -12.66
C ILE A 20 -3.87 -9.96 -12.65
N PHE A 21 -3.29 -9.23 -11.71
CA PHE A 21 -1.84 -9.09 -11.59
C PHE A 21 -1.19 -10.36 -11.09
N THR A 22 -1.83 -11.10 -10.18
CA THR A 22 -1.34 -12.42 -9.74
C THR A 22 -1.25 -13.39 -10.93
N ILE A 23 -2.33 -13.50 -11.72
CA ILE A 23 -2.35 -14.33 -12.93
C ILE A 23 -1.33 -13.81 -13.95
N GLY A 24 -1.31 -12.49 -14.16
CA GLY A 24 -0.40 -11.82 -15.08
C GLY A 24 1.07 -12.04 -14.73
N THR A 25 1.41 -12.15 -13.45
CA THR A 25 2.78 -12.37 -12.97
C THR A 25 3.35 -13.70 -13.49
N TYR A 26 2.52 -14.73 -13.71
CA TYR A 26 2.95 -15.98 -14.33
C TYR A 26 3.41 -15.81 -15.79
N PHE A 27 2.91 -14.79 -16.50
CA PHE A 27 3.25 -14.50 -17.89
C PHE A 27 4.24 -13.33 -18.04
N PHE A 28 4.23 -12.41 -17.09
CA PHE A 28 5.05 -11.21 -17.07
C PHE A 28 5.53 -10.93 -15.65
N HIS A 29 6.67 -11.52 -15.32
CA HIS A 29 7.29 -11.46 -14.00
C HIS A 29 7.38 -10.06 -13.37
N PRO A 30 7.64 -8.97 -14.14
CA PRO A 30 7.69 -7.61 -13.59
C PRO A 30 6.40 -7.09 -12.92
N LEU A 31 5.28 -7.84 -13.00
CA LEU A 31 4.05 -7.52 -12.28
C LEU A 31 4.07 -7.96 -10.81
N ALA A 32 4.99 -8.83 -10.40
CA ALA A 32 5.05 -9.38 -9.04
C ALA A 32 5.07 -8.29 -7.93
N PRO A 33 5.85 -7.20 -8.04
CA PRO A 33 5.83 -6.11 -7.06
C PRO A 33 4.44 -5.50 -6.84
N PHE A 34 3.69 -5.31 -7.93
CA PHE A 34 2.37 -4.70 -7.91
C PHE A 34 1.33 -5.63 -7.30
N THR A 35 1.46 -6.94 -7.52
CA THR A 35 0.67 -7.97 -6.83
C THR A 35 0.82 -7.83 -5.30
N GLY A 36 2.05 -7.65 -4.81
CA GLY A 36 2.32 -7.43 -3.39
C GLY A 36 1.65 -6.16 -2.84
N ILE A 37 1.79 -5.04 -3.55
CA ILE A 37 1.16 -3.77 -3.14
C ILE A 37 -0.36 -3.86 -3.09
N LEU A 38 -0.98 -4.51 -4.06
CA LEU A 38 -2.43 -4.68 -4.08
C LEU A 38 -2.90 -5.52 -2.89
N LEU A 39 -2.18 -6.60 -2.55
CA LEU A 39 -2.46 -7.44 -1.38
C LEU A 39 -2.30 -6.66 -0.06
N ILE A 40 -1.21 -5.92 0.10
CA ILE A 40 -0.98 -5.05 1.27
C ILE A 40 -2.10 -4.02 1.38
N ASN A 41 -2.51 -3.43 0.26
CA ASN A 41 -3.56 -2.43 0.28
C ASN A 41 -4.94 -3.02 0.60
N ILE A 42 -5.25 -4.25 0.16
CA ILE A 42 -6.44 -4.97 0.63
C ILE A 42 -6.38 -5.09 2.14
N PHE A 43 -5.26 -5.56 2.70
CA PHE A 43 -5.10 -5.67 4.15
C PHE A 43 -5.32 -4.33 4.88
N ASP A 44 -4.75 -3.24 4.37
CA ASP A 44 -4.85 -1.91 4.98
C ASP A 44 -6.29 -1.36 4.91
N MET A 45 -6.97 -1.53 3.78
CA MET A 45 -8.38 -1.14 3.63
C MET A 45 -9.28 -1.90 4.60
N TYR A 46 -9.14 -3.23 4.70
CA TYR A 46 -9.93 -4.05 5.62
C TYR A 46 -9.59 -3.79 7.09
N GLY A 47 -8.32 -3.68 7.44
CA GLY A 47 -7.87 -3.47 8.80
C GLY A 47 -8.13 -2.05 9.29
N TYR A 48 -7.52 -1.04 8.65
CA TYR A 48 -7.54 0.32 9.15
C TYR A 48 -8.92 0.98 8.97
N ASP A 49 -9.57 0.79 7.83
CA ASP A 49 -10.81 1.52 7.54
C ASP A 49 -12.05 0.80 8.08
N PHE A 50 -12.17 -0.52 7.88
CA PHE A 50 -13.37 -1.24 8.33
C PHE A 50 -13.35 -1.67 9.78
N VAL A 51 -12.21 -2.11 10.30
CA VAL A 51 -12.12 -2.53 11.70
C VAL A 51 -11.85 -1.33 12.61
N LEU A 52 -10.94 -0.44 12.22
CA LEU A 52 -10.52 0.68 13.06
C LEU A 52 -11.37 1.94 12.89
N ARG A 53 -11.53 2.51 11.69
CA ARG A 53 -12.31 3.76 11.55
C ARG A 53 -13.82 3.58 11.68
N ASN A 54 -14.38 2.56 11.02
CA ASN A 54 -15.83 2.36 10.98
C ASN A 54 -16.41 1.85 12.31
N HIS A 55 -15.64 1.12 13.12
CA HIS A 55 -16.09 0.70 14.46
C HIS A 55 -16.21 1.89 15.40
N TRP A 56 -15.32 2.88 15.27
CA TRP A 56 -15.22 4.00 16.19
C TRP A 56 -16.05 5.23 15.79
N LYS A 57 -16.76 5.22 14.65
CA LYS A 57 -17.77 6.22 14.22
C LYS A 57 -17.42 7.70 14.52
N GLY A 58 -16.15 8.08 14.38
CA GLY A 58 -15.71 9.47 14.62
C GLY A 58 -15.17 9.77 16.02
N ILE A 59 -15.11 8.79 16.92
CA ILE A 59 -14.24 8.82 18.10
C ILE A 59 -12.84 8.42 17.61
N GLN A 60 -11.81 9.21 17.95
CA GLN A 60 -10.45 8.81 17.64
C GLN A 60 -10.13 7.52 18.42
N PRO A 61 -9.76 6.42 17.75
CA PRO A 61 -9.36 5.20 18.44
C PRO A 61 -8.14 5.49 19.32
N ASP A 62 -8.08 4.83 20.48
CA ASP A 62 -6.98 4.98 21.43
C ASP A 62 -5.62 4.79 20.74
N GLU A 63 -4.64 5.63 21.13
CA GLU A 63 -3.29 5.61 20.54
C GLU A 63 -2.64 4.22 20.60
N GLU A 64 -2.93 3.46 21.65
CA GLU A 64 -2.46 2.08 21.82
C GLU A 64 -2.98 1.14 20.73
N ILE A 65 -4.27 1.25 20.36
CA ILE A 65 -4.89 0.41 19.33
C ILE A 65 -4.32 0.77 17.95
N VAL A 66 -4.16 2.07 17.68
CA VAL A 66 -3.53 2.53 16.44
C VAL A 66 -2.10 2.02 16.34
N THR A 67 -1.34 2.09 17.44
CA THR A 67 0.04 1.59 17.49
C THR A 67 0.10 0.08 17.25
N ALA A 68 -0.74 -0.71 17.93
CA ALA A 68 -0.82 -2.15 17.73
C ALA A 68 -1.16 -2.51 16.28
N TYR A 69 -2.09 -1.78 15.67
CA TYR A 69 -2.42 -1.97 14.27
C TYR A 69 -1.25 -1.65 13.33
N ARG A 70 -0.50 -0.58 13.58
CA ARG A 70 0.69 -0.25 12.78
C ARG A 70 1.75 -1.34 12.85
N ILE A 71 1.94 -1.96 14.02
CA ILE A 71 2.83 -3.11 14.16
C ILE A 71 2.36 -4.27 13.28
N ILE A 72 1.08 -4.64 13.37
CA ILE A 72 0.50 -5.72 12.55
C ILE A 72 0.63 -5.39 11.06
N GLN A 73 0.35 -4.15 10.65
CA GLN A 73 0.49 -3.68 9.28
C GLN A 73 1.92 -3.86 8.77
N LYS A 74 2.93 -3.40 9.52
CA LYS A 74 4.35 -3.56 9.14
C LYS A 74 4.81 -5.01 9.14
N SER A 75 4.32 -5.84 10.07
CA SER A 75 4.57 -7.28 10.04
C SER A 75 3.98 -7.94 8.80
N PHE A 76 2.75 -7.56 8.41
CA PHE A 76 2.11 -8.07 7.20
C PHE A 76 2.85 -7.64 5.93
N GLU A 77 3.25 -6.37 5.82
CA GLU A 77 4.10 -5.88 4.73
C GLU A 77 5.39 -6.70 4.60
N GLY A 78 6.09 -6.94 5.73
CA GLY A 78 7.30 -7.76 5.75
C GLY A 78 7.06 -9.20 5.31
N LEU A 79 5.96 -9.82 5.73
CA LEU A 79 5.58 -11.17 5.30
C LEU A 79 5.29 -11.23 3.80
N VAL A 80 4.59 -10.24 3.24
CA VAL A 80 4.32 -10.17 1.79
C VAL A 80 5.61 -10.03 1.00
N ILE A 81 6.54 -9.16 1.44
CA ILE A 81 7.86 -9.02 0.80
C ILE A 81 8.65 -10.34 0.83
N LEU A 82 8.68 -11.01 1.98
CA LEU A 82 9.33 -12.31 2.12
C LEU A 82 8.69 -13.37 1.22
N PHE A 83 7.36 -13.38 1.12
CA PHE A 83 6.63 -14.30 0.26
C PHE A 83 6.95 -14.06 -1.22
N LEU A 84 7.04 -12.80 -1.64
CA LEU A 84 7.49 -12.46 -3.00
C LEU A 84 8.93 -12.93 -3.25
N PHE A 85 9.82 -12.77 -2.27
CA PHE A 85 11.20 -13.25 -2.39
C PHE A 85 11.29 -14.75 -2.63
N VAL A 86 10.49 -15.53 -1.88
CA VAL A 86 10.51 -16.99 -1.94
C VAL A 86 9.81 -17.54 -3.19
N LEU A 87 8.70 -16.93 -3.61
CA LEU A 87 7.91 -17.44 -4.74
C LEU A 87 8.40 -16.98 -6.12
N PHE A 88 8.99 -15.78 -6.18
CA PHE A 88 9.40 -15.14 -7.42
C PHE A 88 10.92 -15.00 -7.41
N ASP A 89 11.43 -13.86 -6.93
CA ASP A 89 12.85 -13.61 -6.77
C ASP A 89 13.09 -12.36 -5.90
N TRP A 90 14.36 -11.97 -5.78
CA TRP A 90 14.75 -10.78 -5.06
C TRP A 90 14.32 -9.48 -5.75
N GLN A 91 14.20 -9.44 -7.09
CA GLN A 91 13.72 -8.26 -7.82
C GLN A 91 12.25 -7.98 -7.48
N ALA A 92 11.40 -9.01 -7.40
CA ALA A 92 10.01 -8.91 -7.00
C ALA A 92 9.86 -8.35 -5.57
N ALA A 93 10.63 -8.91 -4.64
CA ALA A 93 10.63 -8.49 -3.23
C ALA A 93 11.13 -7.04 -3.07
N LEU A 94 12.26 -6.71 -3.69
CA LEU A 94 12.83 -5.36 -3.68
C LEU A 94 11.87 -4.36 -4.35
N GLY A 95 11.27 -4.74 -5.48
CA GLY A 95 10.32 -3.91 -6.19
C GLY A 95 9.12 -3.57 -5.30
N CYS A 96 8.54 -4.55 -4.61
CA CYS A 96 7.44 -4.31 -3.69
C CYS A 96 7.85 -3.38 -2.55
N PHE A 97 9.01 -3.65 -1.93
CA PHE A 97 9.57 -2.79 -0.88
C PHE A 97 9.76 -1.34 -1.37
N LEU A 98 10.28 -1.14 -2.57
CA LEU A 98 10.46 0.20 -3.16
C LEU A 98 9.12 0.89 -3.44
N LEU A 99 8.11 0.17 -3.94
CA LEU A 99 6.78 0.74 -4.12
C LEU A 99 6.17 1.20 -2.78
N ILE A 100 6.43 0.47 -1.69
CA ILE A 100 6.07 0.94 -0.34
C ILE A 100 6.87 2.20 -0.03
N MET A 101 8.21 2.13 -0.02
CA MET A 101 9.13 3.25 0.32
C MET A 101 8.80 4.56 -0.40
N PHE A 102 8.42 4.47 -1.67
CA PHE A 102 8.07 5.61 -2.50
C PHE A 102 6.58 5.98 -2.47
N THR A 103 5.86 5.57 -1.42
CA THR A 103 4.46 5.99 -1.11
C THR A 103 3.41 5.53 -2.11
N VAL A 104 3.75 4.58 -3.00
CA VAL A 104 2.79 4.08 -4.00
C VAL A 104 1.64 3.35 -3.29
N GLN A 105 1.92 2.61 -2.21
CA GLN A 105 0.89 1.97 -1.41
C GLN A 105 -0.12 2.99 -0.85
N ASP A 106 0.36 4.09 -0.24
CA ASP A 106 -0.51 5.16 0.28
C ASP A 106 -1.36 5.79 -0.84
N LEU A 107 -0.75 6.14 -1.98
CA LEU A 107 -1.49 6.74 -3.10
C LEU A 107 -2.60 5.83 -3.61
N ILE A 108 -2.29 4.53 -3.72
CA ILE A 108 -3.24 3.51 -4.16
C ILE A 108 -4.35 3.31 -3.09
N TYR A 109 -4.03 3.37 -1.81
CA TYR A 109 -5.01 3.34 -0.71
C TYR A 109 -6.04 4.47 -0.84
N TYR A 110 -5.57 5.72 -0.98
CA TYR A 110 -6.45 6.88 -1.15
C TYR A 110 -7.28 6.81 -2.44
N LEU A 111 -6.68 6.33 -3.53
CA LEU A 111 -7.35 6.14 -4.80
C LEU A 111 -8.52 5.15 -4.70
N PHE A 112 -8.29 3.95 -4.13
CA PHE A 112 -9.33 2.93 -4.04
C PHE A 112 -10.39 3.21 -2.97
N LEU A 113 -10.06 3.93 -1.91
CA LEU A 113 -11.07 4.40 -0.95
C LEU A 113 -11.80 5.67 -1.41
N GLN A 114 -11.38 6.26 -2.53
CA GLN A 114 -11.92 7.53 -3.04
C GLN A 114 -11.82 8.67 -2.01
N TYR A 115 -10.79 8.63 -1.17
CA TYR A 115 -10.56 9.67 -0.18
C TYR A 115 -9.80 10.84 -0.81
N PRO A 116 -10.16 12.10 -0.46
CA PRO A 116 -9.39 13.24 -0.89
C PRO A 116 -7.98 13.13 -0.31
N LEU A 117 -6.97 13.32 -1.17
CA LEU A 117 -5.59 13.38 -0.71
C LEU A 117 -5.44 14.56 0.27
N PRO A 118 -4.81 14.35 1.44
CA PRO A 118 -4.55 15.45 2.37
C PRO A 118 -3.54 16.41 1.75
N LYS A 119 -3.60 17.71 2.12
CA LYS A 119 -2.64 18.72 1.65
C LYS A 119 -1.20 18.39 2.05
N ARG A 120 -1.03 17.71 3.18
CA ARG A 120 0.25 17.22 3.70
C ARG A 120 0.05 15.85 4.34
N PHE A 121 1.02 14.97 4.13
CA PHE A 121 1.08 13.65 4.73
C PHE A 121 2.06 13.71 5.90
N THR A 122 1.54 13.52 7.12
CA THR A 122 2.33 13.61 8.37
C THR A 122 2.85 12.24 8.83
N TRP A 123 2.33 11.15 8.26
CA TRP A 123 2.61 9.76 8.66
C TRP A 123 3.60 9.02 7.76
N ILE A 124 4.05 9.62 6.65
CA ILE A 124 4.98 8.99 5.69
C ILE A 124 6.45 9.37 5.94
N ARG A 125 6.82 9.59 7.20
CA ARG A 125 8.19 9.99 7.60
C ARG A 125 9.27 8.95 7.25
N TRP A 126 8.84 7.73 6.95
CA TRP A 126 9.71 6.64 6.49
C TRP A 126 10.01 6.69 4.99
N SER A 127 9.28 7.50 4.20
CA SER A 127 9.59 7.71 2.78
C SER A 127 10.87 8.52 2.60
N PRO A 128 11.58 8.42 1.46
CA PRO A 128 12.84 9.13 1.22
C PRO A 128 12.76 10.64 1.50
N ILE A 129 11.71 11.32 1.02
CA ILE A 129 11.54 12.75 1.27
C ILE A 129 11.00 13.00 2.68
N GLY A 130 10.07 12.17 3.16
CA GLY A 130 9.50 12.29 4.51
C GLY A 130 10.55 12.18 5.61
N PHE A 131 11.60 11.41 5.39
CA PHE A 131 12.73 11.31 6.31
C PHE A 131 13.49 12.63 6.46
N ILE A 132 13.53 13.44 5.40
CA ILE A 132 14.28 14.71 5.36
C ILE A 132 13.43 15.87 5.90
N ILE A 133 12.18 16.00 5.44
CA ILE A 133 11.34 17.18 5.73
C ILE A 133 10.22 16.93 6.75
N GLY A 134 10.02 15.67 7.17
CA GLY A 134 8.92 15.26 8.04
C GLY A 134 7.59 15.24 7.32
N ASP A 135 6.89 16.38 7.28
CA ASP A 135 5.56 16.50 6.72
C ASP A 135 5.61 16.82 5.22
N VAL A 136 5.17 15.87 4.39
CA VAL A 136 5.37 15.94 2.94
C VAL A 136 4.11 16.48 2.24
N PRO A 137 4.21 17.52 1.39
CA PRO A 137 3.08 18.01 0.62
C PRO A 137 2.64 17.00 -0.44
N THR A 138 1.34 16.96 -0.76
CA THR A 138 0.71 15.99 -1.67
C THR A 138 1.46 15.82 -3.00
N TRP A 139 1.89 16.93 -3.60
CA TRP A 139 2.56 16.88 -4.91
C TRP A 139 3.90 16.14 -4.85
N LEU A 140 4.65 16.25 -3.74
CA LEU A 140 5.90 15.50 -3.54
C LEU A 140 5.64 14.01 -3.30
N VAL A 141 4.51 13.66 -2.67
CA VAL A 141 4.09 12.27 -2.52
C VAL A 141 3.79 11.66 -3.90
N ILE A 142 3.04 12.37 -4.74
CA ILE A 142 2.76 11.94 -6.11
C ILE A 142 4.04 11.78 -6.93
N VAL A 143 4.95 12.76 -6.88
CA VAL A 143 6.25 12.69 -7.58
C VAL A 143 7.08 11.50 -7.09
N GLN A 144 7.15 11.26 -5.78
CA GLN A 144 7.82 10.07 -5.23
C GLN A 144 7.17 8.79 -5.75
N GLY A 145 5.84 8.70 -5.76
CA GLY A 145 5.14 7.53 -6.28
C GLY A 145 5.49 7.22 -7.73
N VAL A 146 5.51 8.25 -8.58
CA VAL A 146 5.89 8.09 -9.99
C VAL A 146 7.36 7.64 -10.13
N ILE A 147 8.27 8.26 -9.37
CA ILE A 147 9.69 7.87 -9.37
C ILE A 147 9.84 6.42 -8.90
N GLY A 148 9.13 6.02 -7.84
CA GLY A 148 9.14 4.65 -7.32
C GLY A 148 8.72 3.63 -8.37
N ILE A 149 7.64 3.91 -9.12
CA ILE A 149 7.19 3.06 -10.23
C ILE A 149 8.27 2.94 -11.31
N ILE A 150 8.88 4.06 -11.72
CA ILE A 150 9.96 4.07 -12.74
C ILE A 150 11.16 3.24 -12.27
N ILE A 151 11.60 3.42 -11.02
CA ILE A 151 12.71 2.65 -10.44
C ILE A 151 12.38 1.16 -10.45
N VAL A 152 11.16 0.78 -10.04
CA VAL A 152 10.73 -0.62 -9.98
C VAL A 152 10.68 -1.25 -11.36
N ILE A 153 10.20 -0.52 -12.36
CA ILE A 153 10.27 -0.95 -13.76
C ILE A 153 11.74 -1.21 -14.13
N GLY A 154 12.64 -0.27 -13.84
CA GLY A 154 14.08 -0.41 -14.11
C GLY A 154 14.73 -1.59 -13.40
N VAL A 155 14.41 -1.85 -12.13
CA VAL A 155 14.90 -2.99 -11.34
C VAL A 155 14.53 -4.32 -11.99
N ASN A 156 13.35 -4.42 -12.59
CA ASN A 156 12.89 -5.63 -13.26
C ASN A 156 13.57 -5.89 -14.63
N TYR A 157 14.41 -4.98 -15.10
CA TYR A 157 15.25 -5.15 -16.29
C TYR A 157 16.73 -5.43 -15.95
N LEU A 158 17.07 -5.62 -14.66
CA LEU A 158 18.39 -6.01 -14.17
C LEU A 158 18.46 -7.52 -13.89
#